data_AF-A0A8J2YDL4-F1
#
_entry.id   AF-A0A8J2YDL4-F1
#
_cell.length_a   1.000
_cell.length_b   1.000
_cell.length_c   1.000
_cell.angle_alpha   90.00
_cell.angle_beta   90.00
_cell.angle_gamma   90.00
#
_symmetry.space_group_name_H-M   'P 1'
#
loop_
_entity.id
_entity.type
_entity.pdbx_description
1 polymer ?
#
loop_
_entity_poly.entity_id
_entity_poly.type
_entity_poly.pdbx_seq_one_letter_code
_entity_poly.pdbx_strand_id
1 'polypeptide(L)'
;MVYFHGIPFVHLAKQFPVLNPGRPQKRKPPSKRKDARHLTERIGFEPVHLLKASPAYPARRCLDECFQYGDTVLVFQDLPFPRVQLSDHEWGVRHLDSRQAIWIMTKRAWGAVWIRRHLPEVSLLYPSR
;
A
#
# COMPACT_ATOMS: atom_id res chain seq x y z
N MET A 1 6.37 5.88 13.83
CA MET A 1 4.98 5.61 13.42
C MET A 1 5.02 4.48 12.39
N VAL A 2 3.93 3.74 12.14
CA VAL A 2 3.95 2.62 11.19
C VAL A 2 2.78 2.72 10.22
N TYR A 3 3.08 2.52 8.94
CA TYR A 3 2.13 2.64 7.84
C TYR A 3 2.04 1.34 7.04
N PHE A 4 0.85 0.99 6.57
CA PHE A 4 0.56 -0.28 5.91
C PHE A 4 -0.11 -0.04 4.56
N HIS A 5 0.42 -0.65 3.51
CA HIS A 5 -0.17 -0.62 2.17
C HIS A 5 -0.50 -2.03 1.71
N GLY A 6 -1.79 -2.34 1.56
CA GLY A 6 -2.27 -3.57 0.96
C GLY A 6 -2.28 -3.49 -0.57
N ILE A 7 -1.77 -4.52 -1.23
CA ILE A 7 -1.70 -4.60 -2.69
C ILE A 7 -1.79 -6.05 -3.18
N PRO A 8 -2.50 -6.34 -4.29
CA PRO A 8 -2.34 -7.60 -4.99
C PRO A 8 -0.89 -7.75 -5.48
N PHE A 9 -0.24 -8.86 -5.15
CA PHE A 9 1.17 -9.11 -5.47
C PHE A 9 1.51 -8.82 -6.94
N VAL A 10 0.62 -9.21 -7.86
CA VAL A 10 0.78 -9.00 -9.31
C VAL A 10 1.00 -7.53 -9.67
N HIS A 11 0.42 -6.60 -8.91
CA HIS A 11 0.61 -5.17 -9.10
C HIS A 11 1.93 -4.68 -8.53
N LEU A 12 2.38 -5.23 -7.39
CA LEU A 12 3.72 -4.98 -6.88
C LEU A 12 4.79 -5.42 -7.90
N ALA A 13 4.72 -6.66 -8.38
CA ALA A 13 5.68 -7.19 -9.34
C ALA A 13 5.68 -6.41 -10.67
N LYS A 14 4.51 -5.96 -11.13
CA LYS A 14 4.39 -5.19 -12.39
C LYS A 14 4.91 -3.76 -12.29
N GLN A 15 4.77 -3.12 -11.13
CA GLN A 15 5.13 -1.71 -10.94
C GLN A 15 6.45 -1.51 -10.20
N PHE A 16 7.13 -2.60 -9.86
CA PHE A 16 8.39 -2.53 -9.14
C PHE A 16 9.42 -1.63 -9.86
N PRO A 17 10.18 -0.78 -9.13
CA PRO A 17 10.16 -0.62 -7.68
C PRO A 17 9.18 0.43 -7.15
N VAL A 18 8.69 1.33 -8.01
CA VAL A 18 7.87 2.48 -7.62
C VAL A 18 6.40 2.24 -7.95
N LEU A 19 5.60 2.06 -6.90
CA LEU A 19 4.16 1.96 -6.99
C LEU A 19 3.57 3.33 -7.28
N ASN A 20 2.81 3.39 -8.37
CA ASN A 20 2.07 4.57 -8.74
C ASN A 20 0.56 4.30 -8.55
N PRO A 21 -0.22 5.32 -8.19
CA PRO A 21 -1.67 5.27 -8.28
C PRO A 21 -1.98 5.07 -9.77
N GLY A 22 -2.38 3.85 -10.12
CA GLY A 22 -2.22 3.34 -11.49
C GLY A 22 -2.80 4.25 -12.58
N ARG A 23 -2.15 4.25 -13.75
CA ARG A 23 -2.68 4.82 -15.02
C ARG A 23 -4.05 4.18 -15.41
N PRO A 24 -4.86 4.84 -16.26
CA PRO A 24 -6.27 5.16 -16.01
C PRO A 24 -7.29 4.00 -16.12
N GLN A 25 -8.15 3.93 -15.10
CA GLN A 25 -9.62 4.07 -15.18
C GLN A 25 -10.49 3.23 -16.13
N LYS A 26 -10.07 2.27 -16.95
CA LYS A 26 -11.06 1.60 -17.84
C LYS A 26 -12.07 0.67 -17.13
N ARG A 27 -11.85 0.27 -15.87
CA ARG A 27 -12.72 -0.69 -15.15
C ARG A 27 -13.01 -0.35 -13.67
N LYS A 28 -12.73 0.87 -13.20
CA LYS A 28 -13.10 1.25 -11.83
C LYS A 28 -14.63 1.42 -11.74
N PRO A 29 -15.30 0.85 -10.72
CA PRO A 29 -16.71 1.14 -10.45
C PRO A 29 -16.93 2.66 -10.36
N PRO A 30 -18.11 3.18 -10.73
CA PRO A 30 -18.40 4.61 -10.72
C PRO A 30 -18.05 5.31 -9.40
N SER A 31 -18.24 4.63 -8.26
CA SER A 31 -17.88 5.12 -6.92
C SER A 31 -16.39 5.42 -6.78
N LYS A 32 -15.51 4.48 -7.19
CA LYS A 32 -14.05 4.68 -7.13
C LYS A 32 -13.53 5.73 -8.11
N ARG A 33 -14.26 5.99 -9.21
CA ARG A 33 -13.92 7.09 -10.14
C ARG A 33 -14.26 8.45 -9.55
N LYS A 34 -15.42 8.58 -8.91
CA LYS A 34 -15.84 9.84 -8.27
C LYS A 34 -14.89 10.21 -7.13
N ASP A 35 -14.50 9.22 -6.32
CA ASP A 35 -13.56 9.40 -5.21
C ASP A 35 -12.17 9.84 -5.70
N ALA A 36 -11.59 9.11 -6.68
CA ALA A 36 -10.32 9.48 -7.29
C ALA A 36 -10.34 10.88 -7.94
N ARG A 37 -11.46 11.26 -8.57
CA ARG A 37 -11.64 12.60 -9.14
C ARG A 37 -11.68 13.67 -8.05
N HIS A 38 -12.49 13.49 -7.01
CA HIS A 38 -12.56 14.42 -5.88
C HIS A 38 -11.22 14.58 -5.17
N LEU A 39 -10.46 13.50 -5.00
CA LEU A 39 -9.11 13.57 -4.42
C LEU A 39 -8.16 14.34 -5.35
N THR A 40 -8.15 14.03 -6.65
CA THR A 40 -7.31 14.76 -7.62
C THR A 40 -7.65 16.26 -7.64
N GLU A 41 -8.93 16.63 -7.57
CA GLU A 41 -9.38 18.02 -7.50
C GLU A 41 -8.95 18.71 -6.19
N ARG A 42 -8.92 18.00 -5.06
CA ARG A 42 -8.58 18.57 -3.74
C ARG A 42 -7.08 18.64 -3.45
N ILE A 43 -6.32 17.62 -3.84
CA ILE A 43 -4.91 17.44 -3.46
C ILE A 43 -3.94 17.41 -4.65
N GLY A 44 -4.46 17.52 -5.88
CA GLY A 44 -3.68 17.60 -7.11
C GLY A 44 -3.15 16.25 -7.64
N PHE A 45 -3.47 15.12 -7.01
CA PHE A 45 -3.13 13.78 -7.49
C PHE A 45 -4.05 12.69 -6.90
N GLU A 46 -4.18 11.55 -7.59
CA GLU A 46 -4.77 10.33 -7.00
C GLU A 46 -3.72 9.69 -6.09
N PRO A 47 -3.99 9.41 -4.80
CA PRO A 47 -2.97 8.90 -3.88
C PRO A 47 -2.81 7.37 -3.92
N VAL A 48 -1.63 6.89 -3.56
CA VAL A 48 -1.43 5.55 -2.99
C VAL A 48 -1.85 5.61 -1.52
N HIS A 49 -2.80 4.78 -1.14
CA HIS A 49 -3.42 4.80 0.18
C HIS A 49 -2.66 3.90 1.16
N LEU A 50 -2.41 4.41 2.37
CA LEU A 50 -1.77 3.68 3.47
C LEU A 50 -2.56 3.86 4.76
N LEU A 51 -2.69 2.79 5.53
CA LEU A 51 -3.24 2.82 6.88
C LEU A 51 -2.15 3.13 7.90
N LYS A 52 -2.38 4.08 8.80
CA LYS A 52 -1.48 4.44 9.91
C LYS A 52 -1.92 3.72 11.18
N ALA A 53 -1.01 2.94 11.77
CA ALA A 53 -1.26 2.35 13.07
C ALA A 53 -1.24 3.40 14.19
N SER A 54 -2.17 3.26 15.13
CA SER A 54 -2.31 4.08 16.33
C SER A 54 -2.92 3.25 17.47
N PRO A 55 -2.98 3.75 18.72
CA PRO A 55 -3.67 3.03 19.80
C PRO A 55 -5.14 2.74 19.50
N ALA A 56 -5.84 3.65 18.82
CA ALA A 56 -7.24 3.47 18.41
C ALA A 56 -7.41 2.57 17.17
N TYR A 57 -6.33 2.36 16.42
CA TYR A 57 -6.32 1.59 15.18
C TYR A 57 -5.04 0.76 15.07
N PRO A 58 -4.99 -0.39 15.76
CA PRO A 58 -3.75 -1.14 15.97
C PRO A 58 -3.25 -1.82 14.69
N ALA A 59 -1.95 -2.14 14.65
CA ALA A 59 -1.30 -2.77 13.50
C ALA A 59 -2.00 -4.04 13.00
N ARG A 60 -2.58 -4.84 13.92
CA ARG A 60 -3.36 -6.02 13.55
C ARG A 60 -4.56 -5.67 12.65
N ARG A 61 -5.29 -4.61 13.00
CA ARG A 61 -6.42 -4.12 12.21
C ARG A 61 -5.97 -3.57 10.86
N CYS A 62 -4.86 -2.82 10.83
CA CYS A 62 -4.25 -2.37 9.56
C CYS A 62 -3.95 -3.55 8.63
N LEU A 63 -3.36 -4.63 9.17
CA LEU A 63 -3.04 -5.84 8.41
C LEU A 63 -4.30 -6.53 7.89
N ASP A 64 -5.29 -6.76 8.76
CA ASP A 64 -6.54 -7.43 8.41
C ASP A 64 -7.27 -6.64 7.29
N GLU A 65 -7.37 -5.31 7.40
CA GLU A 65 -7.98 -4.46 6.37
C GLU A 65 -7.14 -4.40 5.08
N CYS A 66 -5.80 -4.32 5.16
CA CYS A 66 -4.94 -4.38 3.98
C CYS A 66 -5.08 -5.71 3.22
N PHE A 67 -5.24 -6.82 3.95
CA PHE A 67 -5.44 -8.14 3.37
C PHE A 67 -6.85 -8.38 2.80
N GLN A 68 -7.82 -7.50 3.06
CA GLN A 68 -9.09 -7.49 2.32
C GLN A 68 -8.93 -6.90 0.92
N TYR A 69 -7.94 -6.03 0.71
CA TYR A 69 -7.67 -5.40 -0.58
C TYR A 69 -6.73 -6.24 -1.48
N GLY A 70 -5.74 -6.89 -0.88
CA GLY A 70 -4.71 -7.63 -1.61
C GLY A 70 -4.16 -8.83 -0.83
N ASP A 71 -3.17 -9.49 -1.43
CA ASP A 71 -2.51 -10.65 -0.83
C ASP A 71 -1.09 -10.34 -0.34
N THR A 72 -0.66 -9.08 -0.48
CA THR A 72 0.66 -8.58 -0.04
C THR A 72 0.48 -7.26 0.69
N VAL A 73 1.22 -7.07 1.78
CA VAL A 73 1.25 -5.85 2.58
C VAL A 73 2.68 -5.36 2.68
N LEU A 74 2.90 -4.09 2.32
CA LEU A 74 4.15 -3.38 2.52
C LEU A 74 4.02 -2.50 3.77
N VAL A 75 5.03 -2.52 4.64
CA VAL A 75 5.04 -1.77 5.90
C VAL A 75 6.15 -0.73 5.86
N PHE A 76 5.86 0.49 6.29
CA PHE A 76 6.78 1.63 6.25
C PHE A 76 6.85 2.34 7.61
N GLN A 77 8.01 2.91 7.93
CA GLN A 77 8.20 3.71 9.15
C GLN A 77 7.92 5.21 8.93
N ASP A 78 8.02 5.68 7.67
CA ASP A 78 7.71 7.04 7.25
C ASP A 78 7.11 7.05 5.84
N LEU A 79 6.49 8.16 5.46
CA LEU A 79 5.90 8.39 4.16
C LEU A 79 6.63 9.51 3.40
N PRO A 80 6.94 9.33 2.10
CA PRO A 80 7.55 10.40 1.31
C PRO A 80 6.60 11.60 1.14
N PHE A 81 7.17 12.78 0.92
CA PHE A 81 6.41 13.95 0.49
C PHE A 81 6.16 13.95 -1.04
N PRO A 82 5.04 14.50 -1.53
CA PRO A 82 3.92 15.02 -0.76
C PRO A 82 3.08 13.88 -0.15
N ARG A 83 2.73 14.04 1.13
CA ARG A 83 1.82 13.16 1.88
C ARG A 83 0.64 13.96 2.39
N VAL A 84 -0.54 13.37 2.36
CA VAL A 84 -1.78 14.01 2.79
C VAL A 84 -2.55 13.06 3.69
N GLN A 85 -3.12 13.57 4.77
CA GLN A 85 -4.04 12.80 5.60
C GLN A 85 -5.41 12.77 4.93
N LEU A 86 -5.91 11.56 4.63
CA LEU A 86 -7.20 11.35 3.96
C LEU A 86 -8.33 11.10 4.99
N SER A 87 -7.99 10.45 6.11
CA SER A 87 -8.87 10.25 7.28
C SER A 87 -8.03 10.10 8.56
N ASP A 88 -8.67 9.81 9.70
CA ASP A 88 -7.98 9.62 10.98
C ASP A 88 -6.89 8.55 10.94
N HIS A 89 -7.07 7.53 10.10
CA HIS A 89 -6.16 6.39 10.00
C HIS A 89 -5.60 6.19 8.60
N GLU A 90 -5.95 7.04 7.63
CA GLU A 90 -5.55 6.85 6.24
C GLU A 90 -4.74 8.04 5.72
N TRP A 91 -3.65 7.70 5.03
CA TRP A 91 -2.72 8.64 4.45
C TRP A 91 -2.53 8.33 2.97
N GLY A 92 -2.36 9.38 2.17
CA GLY A 92 -2.13 9.31 0.74
C GLY A 92 -0.76 9.86 0.38
N VAL A 93 -0.01 9.14 -0.47
CA VAL A 93 1.23 9.63 -1.09
C VAL A 93 1.15 9.56 -2.60
N ARG A 94 1.91 10.39 -3.32
CA ARG A 94 1.87 10.40 -4.78
C ARG A 94 2.43 9.13 -5.40
N HIS A 95 3.48 8.58 -4.82
CA HIS A 95 4.13 7.35 -5.24
C HIS A 95 4.76 6.71 -4.01
N LEU A 96 4.97 5.40 -4.07
CA LEU A 96 5.53 4.64 -2.97
C LEU A 96 6.65 3.74 -3.50
N ASP A 97 7.87 3.94 -3.02
CA ASP A 97 8.99 3.07 -3.36
C ASP A 97 8.97 1.83 -2.48
N SER A 98 8.69 0.67 -3.07
CA SER A 98 8.60 -0.60 -2.34
C SER A 98 9.91 -1.01 -1.66
N ARG A 99 11.05 -0.45 -2.09
CA ARG A 99 12.36 -0.68 -1.47
C ARG A 99 12.52 0.01 -0.11
N GLN A 100 11.69 0.99 0.18
CA GLN A 100 11.67 1.69 1.48
C GLN A 100 10.82 0.97 2.53
N ALA A 101 10.19 -0.16 2.16
CA ALA A 101 9.44 -0.95 3.11
C ALA A 101 10.40 -1.53 4.16
N ILE A 102 10.02 -1.44 5.43
CA ILE A 102 10.75 -2.07 6.54
C ILE A 102 10.44 -3.57 6.60
N TRP A 103 9.19 -3.94 6.34
CA TRP A 103 8.73 -5.33 6.29
C TRP A 103 7.74 -5.53 5.16
N ILE A 104 7.71 -6.75 4.64
CA ILE A 104 6.69 -7.19 3.68
C ILE A 104 6.06 -8.46 4.20
N MET A 105 4.73 -8.55 4.08
CA MET A 105 3.98 -9.78 4.32
C MET A 105 3.27 -10.20 3.05
N THR A 106 3.27 -11.49 2.73
CA THR A 106 2.49 -12.00 1.60
C THR A 106 1.86 -13.35 1.92
N LYS A 107 0.64 -13.55 1.42
CA LYS A 107 -0.07 -14.83 1.47
C LYS A 107 0.36 -15.77 0.32
N ARG A 108 1.17 -15.29 -0.64
CA ARG A 108 1.58 -16.05 -1.84
C ARG A 108 2.97 -16.66 -1.66
N ALA A 109 3.08 -17.98 -1.71
CA ALA A 109 4.36 -18.69 -1.65
C ALA A 109 5.33 -18.24 -2.78
N TRP A 110 4.83 -18.10 -4.01
CA TRP A 110 5.62 -17.61 -5.15
C TRP A 110 5.98 -16.12 -5.00
N GLY A 111 5.10 -15.33 -4.38
CA GLY A 111 5.36 -13.93 -4.06
C GLY A 111 6.52 -13.78 -3.08
N ALA A 112 6.58 -14.66 -2.06
CA ALA A 112 7.69 -14.71 -1.12
C ALA A 112 9.05 -14.97 -1.81
N VAL A 113 9.10 -15.91 -2.76
CA VAL A 113 10.30 -16.17 -3.56
C VAL A 113 10.71 -14.95 -4.37
N TRP A 114 9.75 -14.30 -5.02
CA TRP A 114 10.01 -13.10 -5.81
C TRP A 114 10.52 -11.94 -4.94
N ILE A 115 9.90 -11.69 -3.77
CA ILE A 115 10.30 -10.62 -2.84
C ILE A 115 11.74 -10.86 -2.38
N ARG A 116 12.08 -12.08 -1.94
CA ARG A 116 13.46 -12.40 -1.52
C ARG A 116 14.50 -12.14 -2.61
N ARG A 117 14.12 -12.31 -3.88
CA ARG A 117 15.02 -12.06 -5.02
C ARG A 117 15.19 -10.59 -5.36
N HIS A 118 14.12 -9.78 -5.25
CA HIS A 118 14.11 -8.38 -5.74
C HIS A 118 14.23 -7.34 -4.62
N LEU A 119 13.95 -7.75 -3.39
CA LEU A 119 14.02 -6.94 -2.17
C LEU A 119 14.75 -7.73 -1.07
N PRO A 120 16.01 -8.15 -1.30
CA PRO A 120 16.74 -9.02 -0.36
C PRO A 120 16.96 -8.38 1.01
N GLU A 121 17.04 -7.04 1.06
CA GLU A 121 17.26 -6.28 2.29
C GLU A 121 15.99 -6.05 3.12
N VAL A 122 14.81 -6.36 2.58
CA VAL A 122 13.53 -6.13 3.27
C VAL A 122 13.10 -7.39 3.99
N SER A 123 12.78 -7.30 5.29
CA SER A 123 12.40 -8.52 6.02
C SER A 123 11.03 -9.02 5.55
N LEU A 124 11.00 -10.27 5.10
CA LEU A 124 9.79 -10.97 4.71
C LEU A 124 9.19 -11.70 5.92
N LEU A 125 7.99 -11.30 6.31
CA LEU A 125 7.21 -11.93 7.37
C LEU A 125 6.09 -12.79 6.77
N TYR A 126 5.80 -13.91 7.43
CA TYR A 126 4.72 -14.79 7.04
C TYR A 126 3.48 -14.48 7.87
N PRO A 127 2.29 -14.34 7.26
CA PRO A 127 1.06 -14.23 8.04
C PRO A 127 0.87 -15.51 8.87
N SER A 128 0.71 -15.35 10.18
CA SER A 128 0.32 -16.44 11.07
C SER A 128 -0.99 -17.05 10.58
N ARG A 129 -1.06 -18.39 10.54
CA ARG A 129 -2.27 -19.13 10.14
C ARG A 129 -3.46 -18.79 11.04
#